data_AF-A0A0A0KRL2-F1
#
_entry.id   AF-A0A0A0KRL2-F1
#
_cell.length_a   1.000
_cell.length_b   1.000
_cell.length_c   1.000
_cell.angle_alpha   90.00
_cell.angle_beta   90.00
_cell.angle_gamma   90.00
#
_symmetry.space_group_name_H-M   'P 1'
#
loop_
_entity.id
_entity.type
_entity.pdbx_description
1 polymer ?
#
loop_
_entity_poly.entity_id
_entity_poly.type
_entity_poly.pdbx_seq_one_letter_code
_entity_poly.pdbx_strand_id
1 'polypeptide(L)'
;MQALLKLVADCSAVALNPSRKDAANESPLKIALFSLAKMCAHTPCRQFLLSSKLFPVIGQLRQSPESIIAKYASVIVRKVAET
;
A
#
# COMPACT_ATOMS: atom_id res chain seq x y z
N MET A 1 -7.84 9.61 3.85
CA MET A 1 -6.65 8.72 3.94
C MET A 1 -6.91 7.47 4.77
N GLN A 2 -7.50 7.57 5.96
CA GLN A 2 -7.79 6.40 6.81
C GLN A 2 -8.56 5.28 6.09
N ALA A 3 -9.57 5.61 5.28
CA ALA A 3 -10.31 4.62 4.49
C ALA A 3 -9.42 3.85 3.49
N LEU A 4 -8.48 4.54 2.81
CA LEU A 4 -7.54 3.89 1.89
C LEU A 4 -6.60 2.95 2.64
N LEU A 5 -6.13 3.35 3.82
CA LEU A 5 -5.25 2.51 4.64
C LEU A 5 -5.97 1.28 5.16
N LYS A 6 -7.24 1.43 5.58
CA LYS A 6 -8.07 0.30 5.97
C LYS A 6 -8.26 -0.68 4.81
N LEU A 7 -8.57 -0.17 3.61
CA LEU A 7 -8.69 -1.01 2.41
C LEU A 7 -7.38 -1.75 2.07
N VAL A 8 -6.22 -1.08 2.22
CA VAL A 8 -4.92 -1.75 2.07
C VAL A 8 -4.75 -2.87 3.09
N ALA A 9 -5.10 -2.65 4.36
CA ALA A 9 -5.02 -3.67 5.38
C ALA A 9 -5.91 -4.88 5.04
N ASP A 10 -7.17 -4.62 4.70
CA ASP A 10 -8.17 -5.65 4.40
C ASP A 10 -7.77 -6.50 3.19
N CYS A 11 -7.19 -5.89 2.14
CA CYS A 11 -6.78 -6.61 0.93
C CYS A 11 -5.34 -7.17 0.98
N SER A 12 -4.48 -6.67 1.88
CA SER A 12 -3.06 -7.07 1.97
C SER A 12 -2.86 -8.53 2.39
N ALA A 13 -3.72 -9.04 3.27
CA ALA A 13 -3.69 -10.44 3.69
C ALA A 13 -3.91 -11.40 2.51
N VAL A 14 -4.61 -10.96 1.47
CA VAL A 14 -4.83 -11.76 0.25
C VAL A 14 -3.62 -11.64 -0.68
N ALA A 15 -3.12 -10.43 -0.90
CA ALA A 15 -2.00 -10.17 -1.83
C ALA A 15 -0.65 -10.77 -1.39
N LEU A 16 -0.48 -11.07 -0.11
CA LEU A 16 0.72 -11.72 0.44
C LEU A 16 0.61 -13.26 0.49
N ASN A 17 -0.55 -13.83 0.18
CA ASN A 17 -0.78 -15.27 0.20
C ASN A 17 -0.85 -15.84 -1.24
N PRO A 18 0.21 -16.50 -1.74
CA PRO A 18 0.26 -16.99 -3.12
C PRO A 18 -0.77 -18.09 -3.43
N SER A 19 -1.30 -18.78 -2.42
CA SER A 19 -2.33 -19.81 -2.57
C SER A 19 -3.75 -19.26 -2.72
N ARG A 20 -4.01 -18.00 -2.34
CA ARG A 20 -5.31 -17.33 -2.51
C ARG A 20 -5.22 -16.35 -3.67
N LYS A 21 -5.39 -16.89 -4.89
CA LYS A 21 -5.44 -16.09 -6.11
C LYS A 21 -6.82 -15.43 -6.26
N ASP A 22 -7.13 -14.52 -5.35
CA ASP A 22 -8.40 -13.78 -5.33
C ASP A 22 -8.26 -12.47 -6.12
N ALA A 23 -8.42 -12.57 -7.45
CA ALA A 23 -8.34 -11.43 -8.38
C ALA A 23 -9.32 -10.29 -8.02
N ALA A 24 -10.40 -10.58 -7.30
CA ALA A 24 -11.39 -9.61 -6.85
C ALA A 24 -10.80 -8.55 -5.89
N ASN A 25 -9.80 -8.91 -5.08
CA ASN A 25 -9.18 -8.02 -4.11
C ASN A 25 -7.96 -7.26 -4.66
N GLU A 26 -7.43 -7.68 -5.80
CA GLU A 26 -6.28 -7.00 -6.44
C GLU A 26 -6.65 -5.62 -6.97
N SER A 27 -7.82 -5.49 -7.61
CA SER A 27 -8.25 -4.21 -8.21
C SER A 27 -8.46 -3.11 -7.16
N PRO A 28 -9.21 -3.35 -6.06
CA PRO A 28 -9.32 -2.39 -4.95
C PRO A 28 -7.97 -2.04 -4.31
N LEU A 29 -7.09 -3.02 -4.11
CA LEU A 29 -5.77 -2.81 -3.52
C LEU A 29 -4.87 -1.95 -4.43
N LYS A 30 -4.85 -2.22 -5.73
CA LYS A 30 -4.11 -1.42 -6.72
C LYS A 30 -4.60 0.03 -6.74
N ILE A 31 -5.91 0.25 -6.72
CA ILE A 31 -6.52 1.60 -6.67
C ILE A 31 -6.15 2.30 -5.37
N ALA A 32 -6.19 1.60 -4.23
CA ALA A 32 -5.85 2.16 -2.92
C ALA A 32 -4.38 2.58 -2.86
N LEU A 33 -3.46 1.71 -3.30
CA LEU A 33 -2.02 2.00 -3.34
C LEU A 33 -1.69 3.13 -4.33
N PHE A 34 -2.31 3.15 -5.51
CA PHE A 34 -2.14 4.25 -6.46
C PHE A 34 -2.56 5.59 -5.83
N SER A 35 -3.72 5.62 -5.18
CA SER A 35 -4.25 6.80 -4.52
C SER A 35 -3.33 7.27 -3.39
N LEU A 36 -2.87 6.35 -2.54
CA LEU A 36 -1.92 6.64 -1.46
C LEU A 36 -0.59 7.18 -2.01
N ALA A 37 -0.05 6.60 -3.09
CA ALA A 37 1.18 7.07 -3.73
C ALA A 37 1.06 8.51 -4.23
N LYS A 38 -0.10 8.91 -4.77
CA LYS A 38 -0.38 10.30 -5.15
C LYS A 38 -0.45 11.21 -3.93
N MET A 39 -1.14 10.79 -2.87
CA MET A 39 -1.24 11.58 -1.62
C MET A 39 0.14 11.81 -0.97
N CYS A 40 1.08 10.87 -1.11
CA CYS A 40 2.45 11.01 -0.61
C CYS A 40 3.25 12.15 -1.27
N ALA A 41 2.73 12.82 -2.29
CA ALA A 41 3.28 14.08 -2.78
C ALA A 41 3.25 15.19 -1.70
N HIS A 42 2.30 15.13 -0.77
CA HIS A 42 2.14 16.11 0.30
C HIS A 42 2.87 15.66 1.57
N THR A 43 3.69 16.53 2.17
CA THR A 43 4.44 16.21 3.41
C THR A 43 3.57 15.73 4.58
N PRO A 44 2.40 16.33 4.89
CA PRO A 44 1.55 15.86 5.98
C PRO A 44 1.05 14.43 5.78
N CYS A 45 0.85 14.02 4.52
CA CYS A 45 0.44 12.68 4.16
C CYS A 45 1.54 11.65 4.45
N ARG A 46 2.80 12.01 4.20
CA ARG A 46 3.95 11.13 4.48
C ARG A 46 4.18 10.97 5.98
N GLN A 47 4.12 12.07 6.74
CA GLN A 47 4.22 12.02 8.20
C GLN A 47 3.09 11.20 8.83
N PHE A 48 1.86 11.35 8.32
CA PHE A 48 0.74 10.54 8.78
C PHE A 48 0.95 9.04 8.52
N LEU A 49 1.48 8.69 7.34
CA LEU A 49 1.82 7.31 7.01
C LEU A 49 2.91 6.76 7.94
N LEU A 50 3.99 7.50 8.16
CA LEU A 50 5.07 7.13 9.09
C LEU A 50 4.54 6.78 10.50
N SER A 51 3.64 7.60 11.02
CA SER A 51 3.00 7.38 12.33
C SER A 51 1.92 6.29 12.31
N SER A 52 1.53 5.79 11.14
CA SER A 52 0.48 4.79 11.00
C SER A 52 1.01 3.39 11.27
N LYS A 53 0.29 2.63 12.10
CA LYS A 53 0.55 1.19 12.31
C LYS A 53 0.44 0.33 11.05
N LEU A 54 -0.10 0.89 9.97
CA LEU A 54 -0.30 0.22 8.68
C LEU A 54 0.88 0.43 7.71
N PHE A 55 1.84 1.29 8.04
CA PHE A 55 3.03 1.47 7.21
C PHE A 55 3.88 0.19 7.04
N PRO A 56 4.11 -0.64 8.09
CA PRO A 56 4.79 -1.92 7.92
C PRO A 56 4.09 -2.86 6.93
N VAL A 57 2.76 -2.82 6.88
CA VAL A 57 1.95 -3.61 5.92
C VAL A 57 2.24 -3.18 4.49
N ILE A 58 2.31 -1.86 4.23
CA ILE A 58 2.72 -1.33 2.93
C ILE A 58 4.16 -1.76 2.59
N GLY A 59 5.04 -1.81 3.59
CA GLY A 59 6.40 -2.33 3.43
C GLY A 59 6.43 -3.78 2.96
N GLN A 60 5.59 -4.65 3.52
CA GLN A 60 5.47 -6.06 3.14
C GLN A 60 4.94 -6.23 1.72
N LEU A 61 4.01 -5.37 1.28
CA LEU A 61 3.46 -5.42 -0.09
C LEU A 61 4.51 -5.22 -1.19
N ARG A 62 5.71 -4.72 -0.87
CA ARG A 62 6.86 -4.69 -1.81
C ARG A 62 7.29 -6.08 -2.28
N GLN A 63 7.00 -7.11 -1.48
CA GLN A 63 7.31 -8.51 -1.79
C GLN A 63 6.15 -9.24 -2.48
N SER A 64 5.06 -8.53 -2.81
CA SER A 64 3.93 -9.14 -3.50
C SER A 64 4.36 -9.75 -4.84
N PRO A 65 3.85 -10.94 -5.21
CA PRO A 65 4.11 -11.53 -6.52
C PRO A 65 3.46 -10.73 -7.66
N GLU A 66 2.57 -9.78 -7.34
CA GLU A 66 1.95 -8.89 -8.30
C GLU A 66 2.79 -7.61 -8.47
N SER A 67 3.27 -7.39 -9.70
CA SER A 67 4.28 -6.38 -9.99
C SER A 67 3.79 -4.94 -9.80
N ILE A 68 2.51 -4.66 -10.05
CA ILE A 68 1.93 -3.32 -9.88
C ILE A 68 1.77 -2.98 -8.40
N ILE A 69 1.32 -3.93 -7.58
CA ILE A 69 1.22 -3.80 -6.12
C ILE A 69 2.62 -3.53 -5.53
N ALA A 70 3.60 -4.37 -5.88
CA ALA A 70 4.97 -4.22 -5.40
C ALA A 70 5.59 -2.87 -5.81
N LYS A 71 5.30 -2.41 -7.04
CA LYS A 71 5.73 -1.10 -7.56
C LYS A 71 5.13 0.05 -6.76
N TYR A 72 3.81 0.09 -6.57
CA TYR A 72 3.18 1.20 -5.83
C TYR A 72 3.58 1.21 -4.35
N ALA A 73 3.68 0.04 -3.71
CA ALA A 73 4.18 -0.07 -2.35
C ALA A 73 5.60 0.49 -2.22
N SER A 74 6.49 0.17 -3.16
CA SER A 74 7.86 0.69 -3.18
C SER A 74 7.91 2.21 -3.38
N VAL A 75 7.05 2.76 -4.23
CA VAL A 75 6.93 4.22 -4.43
C VAL A 75 6.48 4.91 -3.14
N ILE A 76 5.49 4.35 -2.44
CA ILE A 76 5.01 4.92 -1.17
C ILE A 76 6.15 4.91 -0.13
N VAL A 77 6.79 3.76 0.09
CA VAL A 77 7.88 3.62 1.06
C VAL A 77 9.03 4.59 0.76
N ARG A 78 9.44 4.69 -0.51
CA ARG A 78 10.47 5.64 -0.94
C ARG A 78 10.07 7.08 -0.65
N LYS A 79 8.88 7.50 -1.08
CA LYS A 79 8.38 8.87 -0.85
C LYS A 79 8.37 9.18 0.65
N VAL A 80 7.87 8.26 1.47
CA VAL A 80 7.83 8.42 2.93
C VAL A 80 9.22 8.61 3.53
N ALA A 81 10.26 7.93 3.01
CA ALA A 81 11.65 8.11 3.43
C ALA A 81 12.29 9.44 2.99
N GLU A 82 11.69 10.18 2.06
CA GLU A 82 12.11 11.54 1.65
C GLU A 82 11.56 12.64 2.60
N THR A 83 11.02 12.25 3.77
CA THR A 83 10.42 13.15 4.77
C THR A 83 11.43 13.60 5.82
#